data_AF-A0A2S3QLG2-F1
#
_entry.id   AF-A0A2S3QLG2-F1
#
_cell.length_a   1.000
_cell.length_b   1.000
_cell.length_c   1.000
_cell.angle_alpha   90.00
_cell.angle_beta   90.00
_cell.angle_gamma   90.00
#
_symmetry.space_group_name_H-M   'P 1'
#
loop_
_entity.id
_entity.type
_entity.pdbx_description
1 polymer ?
#
loop_
_entity_poly.entity_id
_entity_poly.type
_entity_poly.pdbx_seq_one_letter_code
_entity_poly.pdbx_strand_id
1 'polypeptide(L)'
;MEITLRKRLLTVVALLSFSFFSVSCGEGNVEIPGVDGPNVNLLEDNVVVSMVLEDVSIMAGATYKVPKYKKSFIGLNPNLEGAGSVLTFTVSLDDIFSSDVNRLDPKTLPGGRMIPGVAAGALPAVAFTVEKVKNMAFYVGPKVFGIWVPLQNFNLYGFAWTKSFKAGDKRVGNISLFGQDENGENAGFFLALSVKSAYEKRLKKLSRKY
;
A
#
# COMPACT_ATOMS: atom_id res chain seq x y z
N MET A 1 -23.88 35.71 54.12
CA MET A 1 -22.74 35.77 53.18
C MET A 1 -22.59 34.41 52.49
N GLU A 2 -23.60 33.97 51.74
CA GLU A 2 -23.62 32.63 51.10
C GLU A 2 -24.12 32.63 49.65
N ILE A 3 -24.74 33.72 49.19
CA ILE A 3 -25.40 33.75 47.88
C ILE A 3 -24.40 34.11 46.75
N THR A 4 -23.24 34.68 47.08
CA THR A 4 -22.21 35.10 46.11
C THR A 4 -21.29 33.97 45.65
N LEU A 5 -21.19 32.87 46.40
CA LEU A 5 -20.28 31.75 46.08
C LEU A 5 -20.85 30.87 44.95
N ARG A 6 -22.18 30.71 44.91
CA ARG A 6 -22.88 29.84 43.95
C ARG A 6 -22.86 30.38 42.51
N LYS A 7 -22.83 31.71 42.35
CA LYS A 7 -22.76 32.35 41.01
C LYS A 7 -21.38 32.29 40.37
N ARG A 8 -20.30 32.23 41.16
CA ARG A 8 -18.92 32.06 40.65
C ARG A 8 -18.55 30.59 40.36
N LEU A 9 -19.17 29.64 41.07
CA LEU A 9 -18.94 28.21 40.81
C LEU A 9 -19.61 27.74 39.50
N LEU A 10 -20.76 28.31 39.16
CA LEU A 10 -21.48 28.01 37.91
C LEU A 10 -20.81 28.59 36.65
N THR A 11 -19.90 29.58 36.80
CA THR A 11 -19.16 30.14 35.66
C THR A 11 -17.89 29.37 35.32
N VAL A 12 -17.36 28.55 36.24
CA VAL A 12 -16.14 27.76 36.03
C VAL A 12 -16.42 26.43 35.33
N VAL A 13 -17.63 25.87 35.45
CA VAL A 13 -18.01 24.61 34.80
C VAL A 13 -18.31 24.79 33.29
N ALA A 14 -18.56 26.02 32.83
CA ALA A 14 -18.86 26.30 31.42
C ALA A 14 -17.62 26.47 30.51
N LEU A 15 -16.40 26.43 31.06
CA LEU A 15 -15.14 26.62 30.31
C LEU A 15 -14.33 25.34 30.08
N LEU A 16 -14.83 24.18 30.52
CA LEU A 16 -14.08 22.90 30.51
C LEU A 16 -14.65 21.86 29.52
N SER A 17 -15.36 22.32 28.50
CA SER A 17 -15.92 21.47 27.43
C SER A 17 -15.43 21.83 26.03
N PHE A 18 -14.32 22.56 25.93
CA PHE A 18 -13.60 22.78 24.67
C PHE A 18 -12.28 22.01 24.71
N SER A 19 -12.03 21.20 23.66
CA SER A 19 -10.93 20.22 23.49
C SER A 19 -11.35 18.83 24.00
N PHE A 20 -11.72 17.86 23.19
CA PHE A 20 -11.00 17.33 22.03
C PHE A 20 -11.97 16.92 20.90
N PHE A 21 -12.11 17.77 19.88
CA PHE A 21 -12.35 17.27 18.52
C PHE A 21 -11.04 17.43 17.75
N SER A 22 -10.06 16.59 18.07
CA SER A 22 -9.00 16.30 17.13
C SER A 22 -9.56 15.32 16.09
N VAL A 23 -10.43 15.82 15.20
CA VAL A 23 -10.54 15.23 13.87
C VAL A 23 -9.27 15.67 13.17
N SER A 24 -8.20 14.93 13.45
CA SER A 24 -6.92 15.14 12.82
C SER A 24 -7.06 14.73 11.36
N CYS A 25 -6.93 15.76 10.53
CA CYS A 25 -6.25 15.76 9.26
C CYS A 25 -6.72 14.79 8.17
N GLY A 26 -7.27 15.38 7.11
CA GLY A 26 -6.84 15.03 5.77
C GLY A 26 -7.45 13.77 5.20
N GLU A 27 -8.32 13.96 4.22
CA GLU A 27 -8.80 12.93 3.31
C GLU A 27 -7.64 12.35 2.48
N GLY A 28 -6.80 11.51 3.07
CA GLY A 28 -5.52 11.09 2.48
C GLY A 28 -5.15 9.66 2.86
N ASN A 29 -5.63 8.70 2.08
CA ASN A 29 -5.33 7.27 2.17
C ASN A 29 -5.75 6.56 3.46
N VAL A 30 -5.43 5.28 3.55
CA VAL A 30 -5.98 4.30 4.48
C VAL A 30 -4.92 3.97 5.50
N GLU A 31 -5.26 3.96 6.78
CA GLU A 31 -4.40 3.37 7.81
C GLU A 31 -4.41 1.85 7.72
N ILE A 32 -3.23 1.26 7.52
CA ILE A 32 -3.02 -0.18 7.48
C ILE A 32 -2.29 -0.57 8.77
N PRO A 33 -2.83 -1.48 9.60
CA PRO A 33 -2.18 -1.88 10.84
C PRO A 33 -0.77 -2.43 10.60
N GLY A 34 0.22 -1.91 11.34
CA GLY A 34 1.63 -2.32 11.25
C GLY A 34 2.36 -1.82 10.00
N VAL A 35 1.75 -0.89 9.24
CA VAL A 35 2.32 -0.34 8.00
C VAL A 35 2.10 1.17 7.92
N ASP A 36 3.20 1.92 7.88
CA ASP A 36 3.16 3.34 7.52
C ASP A 36 3.35 3.50 5.99
N GLY A 37 2.39 4.17 5.35
CA GLY A 37 2.20 4.22 3.90
C GLY A 37 1.01 3.37 3.42
N PRO A 38 1.04 2.82 2.18
CA PRO A 38 2.09 2.93 1.18
C PRO A 38 2.13 4.31 0.51
N ASN A 39 3.34 4.78 0.20
CA ASN A 39 3.60 5.99 -0.55
C ASN A 39 3.94 5.63 -2.00
N VAL A 40 3.34 6.31 -2.97
CA VAL A 40 3.57 6.04 -4.40
C VAL A 40 4.13 7.29 -5.07
N ASN A 41 5.35 7.15 -5.58
CA ASN A 41 6.05 8.20 -6.30
C ASN A 41 6.38 7.73 -7.71
N LEU A 42 6.40 8.68 -8.65
CA LEU A 42 6.79 8.41 -10.02
C LEU A 42 8.14 9.07 -10.27
N LEU A 43 9.21 8.29 -10.21
CA LEU A 43 10.58 8.76 -10.45
C LEU A 43 10.99 8.37 -11.87
N GLU A 44 11.11 9.37 -12.74
CA GLU A 44 11.41 9.16 -14.17
C GLU A 44 10.49 8.12 -14.82
N ASP A 45 11.03 6.97 -15.21
CA ASP A 45 10.31 5.86 -15.86
C ASP A 45 10.04 4.69 -14.90
N ASN A 46 10.09 4.94 -13.58
CA ASN A 46 9.84 3.96 -12.55
C ASN A 46 8.72 4.43 -11.61
N VAL A 47 7.77 3.55 -11.35
CA VAL A 47 6.86 3.72 -10.21
C VAL A 47 7.55 3.15 -8.98
N VAL A 48 7.71 3.99 -7.97
CA VAL A 48 8.31 3.62 -6.69
C VAL A 48 7.23 3.61 -5.63
N VAL A 49 7.00 2.44 -5.03
CA VAL A 49 6.10 2.27 -3.90
C VAL A 49 6.96 2.01 -2.67
N SER A 50 6.85 2.84 -1.64
CA SER A 50 7.56 2.64 -0.38
C SER A 50 6.60 2.58 0.80
N MET A 51 6.96 1.79 1.80
CA MET A 51 6.21 1.67 3.05
C MET A 51 7.17 1.27 4.17
N VAL A 52 6.86 1.66 5.40
CA VAL A 52 7.53 1.13 6.59
C VAL A 52 6.69 -0.03 7.12
N LEU A 53 7.33 -1.18 7.32
CA LEU A 53 6.75 -2.32 8.03
C LEU A 53 7.22 -2.24 9.48
N GLU A 54 6.32 -1.88 10.38
CA GLU A 54 6.63 -1.61 11.79
C GLU A 54 7.11 -2.87 12.52
N ASP A 55 6.51 -4.01 12.17
CA ASP A 55 6.74 -5.31 12.79
C ASP A 55 7.92 -6.10 12.19
N VAL A 56 8.58 -5.56 11.17
CA VAL A 56 9.70 -6.23 10.50
C VAL A 56 10.98 -5.48 10.85
N SER A 57 11.90 -6.15 11.55
CA SER A 57 13.22 -5.59 11.85
C SER A 57 14.31 -6.42 11.18
N ILE A 58 15.16 -5.75 10.41
CA ILE A 58 16.34 -6.32 9.76
C ILE A 58 17.57 -5.49 10.12
N MET A 59 18.72 -6.17 10.22
CA MET A 59 20.00 -5.52 10.54
C MET A 59 20.75 -5.03 9.30
N ALA A 60 20.50 -5.66 8.14
CA ALA A 60 21.18 -5.35 6.89
C ALA A 60 20.18 -5.30 5.74
N GLY A 61 20.32 -4.30 4.88
CA GLY A 61 19.46 -4.11 3.72
C GLY A 61 19.75 -5.12 2.61
N ALA A 62 18.72 -5.49 1.86
CA ALA A 62 18.84 -6.39 0.73
C ALA A 62 17.96 -5.90 -0.44
N THR A 63 18.46 -6.12 -1.65
CA THR A 63 17.72 -5.85 -2.90
C THR A 63 17.52 -7.12 -3.69
N TYR A 64 16.26 -7.39 -4.06
CA TYR A 64 15.82 -8.58 -4.74
C TYR A 64 15.32 -8.21 -6.14
N LYS A 65 15.83 -8.88 -7.17
CA LYS A 65 15.29 -8.73 -8.52
C LYS A 65 13.92 -9.39 -8.59
N VAL A 66 12.96 -8.74 -9.22
CA VAL A 66 11.65 -9.37 -9.45
C VAL A 66 11.82 -10.37 -10.60
N PRO A 67 11.55 -11.67 -10.41
CA PRO A 67 11.68 -12.65 -11.48
C PRO A 67 10.89 -12.22 -12.71
N LYS A 68 11.45 -12.45 -13.92
CA LYS A 68 10.86 -12.09 -15.22
C LYS A 68 10.77 -10.58 -15.54
N TYR A 69 11.04 -9.68 -14.60
CA TYR A 69 11.13 -8.24 -14.83
C TYR A 69 12.58 -7.77 -14.68
N LYS A 70 13.18 -7.30 -15.78
CA LYS A 70 14.64 -7.12 -15.85
C LYS A 70 15.13 -5.86 -15.12
N LYS A 71 14.27 -4.85 -15.01
CA LYS A 71 14.56 -3.52 -14.44
C LYS A 71 13.81 -3.25 -13.14
N SER A 72 12.95 -4.16 -12.70
CA SER A 72 12.15 -4.02 -11.49
C SER A 72 12.78 -4.78 -10.33
N PHE A 73 12.79 -4.17 -9.16
CA PHE A 73 13.44 -4.72 -7.97
C PHE A 73 12.72 -4.28 -6.69
N ILE A 74 13.04 -4.99 -5.61
CA ILE A 74 12.45 -4.79 -4.30
C ILE A 74 13.58 -4.62 -3.29
N GLY A 75 13.57 -3.51 -2.58
CA GLY A 75 14.47 -3.26 -1.47
C GLY A 75 13.76 -3.53 -0.14
N LEU A 76 14.42 -4.24 0.76
CA LEU A 76 14.05 -4.27 2.17
C LEU A 76 15.25 -3.73 2.94
N ASN A 77 15.11 -2.56 3.58
CA ASN A 77 16.20 -1.90 4.29
C ASN A 77 15.79 -1.57 5.73
N PRO A 78 16.73 -1.49 6.68
CA PRO A 78 16.43 -1.00 8.02
C PRO A 78 15.84 0.41 7.93
N ASN A 79 14.84 0.71 8.75
CA ASN A 79 14.36 2.08 8.88
C ASN A 79 15.38 2.89 9.71
N LEU A 80 16.08 3.83 9.08
CA LEU A 80 17.08 4.66 9.77
C LEU A 80 16.45 5.83 10.53
N GLU A 81 15.19 6.14 10.24
CA GLU A 81 14.45 7.25 10.84
C GLU A 81 13.56 6.81 12.02
N GLY A 82 13.44 5.50 12.27
CA GLY A 82 12.56 4.97 13.31
C GLY A 82 12.57 3.45 13.42
N ALA A 83 11.51 2.89 13.98
CA ALA A 83 11.35 1.45 14.12
C ALA A 83 11.00 0.76 12.79
N GLY A 84 11.22 -0.55 12.73
CA GLY A 84 10.83 -1.38 11.61
C GLY A 84 11.79 -1.33 10.42
N SER A 85 11.25 -1.62 9.24
CA SER A 85 12.02 -1.72 7.99
C SER A 85 11.28 -1.06 6.84
N VAL A 86 12.02 -0.42 5.94
CA VAL A 86 11.47 0.18 4.72
C VAL A 86 11.43 -0.87 3.61
N LEU A 87 10.22 -1.22 3.17
CA LEU A 87 9.98 -2.02 1.97
C LEU A 87 9.74 -1.08 0.79
N THR A 88 10.54 -1.23 -0.25
CA THR A 88 10.47 -0.42 -1.48
C THR A 88 10.30 -1.32 -2.68
N PHE A 89 9.28 -1.06 -3.49
CA PHE A 89 9.10 -1.64 -4.81
C PHE A 89 9.45 -0.61 -5.86
N THR A 90 10.44 -0.90 -6.70
CA THR A 90 10.74 -0.10 -7.88
C THR A 90 10.31 -0.88 -9.11
N VAL A 91 9.26 -0.39 -9.75
CA VAL A 91 8.65 -1.02 -10.93
C VAL A 91 8.95 -0.17 -12.15
N SER A 92 9.70 -0.73 -13.09
CA SER A 92 9.96 -0.04 -14.34
C SER A 92 8.74 -0.07 -15.25
N LEU A 93 8.42 1.08 -15.84
CA LEU A 93 7.35 1.17 -16.83
C LEU A 93 7.67 0.30 -18.05
N ASP A 94 8.92 0.22 -18.48
CA ASP A 94 9.33 -0.65 -19.59
C ASP A 94 9.02 -2.12 -19.32
N ASP A 95 9.26 -2.56 -18.09
CA ASP A 95 8.99 -3.92 -17.65
C ASP A 95 7.49 -4.23 -17.70
N ILE A 96 6.63 -3.31 -17.21
CA ILE A 96 5.16 -3.43 -17.30
C ILE A 96 4.69 -3.52 -18.76
N PHE A 97 5.30 -2.74 -19.66
CA PHE A 97 4.89 -2.63 -21.06
C PHE A 97 5.61 -3.62 -21.99
N SER A 98 6.51 -4.45 -21.47
CA SER A 98 7.23 -5.43 -22.29
C SER A 98 6.31 -6.60 -22.66
N SER A 99 6.49 -7.11 -23.88
CA SER A 99 5.68 -8.22 -24.43
C SER A 99 5.87 -9.55 -23.67
N ASP A 100 6.93 -9.67 -22.88
CA ASP A 100 7.23 -10.88 -22.10
C ASP A 100 6.26 -11.08 -20.92
N VAL A 101 5.61 -10.02 -20.43
CA VAL A 101 4.68 -10.09 -19.28
C VAL A 101 3.37 -10.79 -19.60
N ASN A 102 2.96 -10.76 -20.88
CA ASN A 102 1.74 -11.43 -21.35
C ASN A 102 1.83 -12.96 -21.36
N ARG A 103 2.97 -13.54 -20.93
CA ARG A 103 3.24 -14.98 -20.92
C ARG A 103 3.25 -15.60 -19.51
N LEU A 104 2.95 -14.83 -18.47
CA LEU A 104 2.89 -15.36 -17.11
C LEU A 104 1.53 -16.01 -16.84
N ASP A 105 1.55 -17.12 -16.10
CA ASP A 105 0.33 -17.77 -15.67
C ASP A 105 -0.48 -16.83 -14.76
N PRO A 106 -1.78 -16.63 -15.04
CA PRO A 106 -2.63 -15.87 -14.15
C PRO A 106 -2.70 -16.49 -12.76
N LYS A 107 -2.61 -15.66 -11.72
CA LYS A 107 -2.79 -16.05 -10.32
C LYS A 107 -3.83 -15.15 -9.64
N THR A 108 -4.55 -15.73 -8.70
CA THR A 108 -5.39 -15.03 -7.72
C THR A 108 -4.53 -14.44 -6.60
N LEU A 109 -5.13 -13.71 -5.68
CA LEU A 109 -4.48 -13.35 -4.42
C LEU A 109 -4.18 -14.61 -3.58
N PRO A 110 -3.27 -14.53 -2.59
CA PRO A 110 -3.04 -15.63 -1.65
C PRO A 110 -4.33 -16.08 -0.98
N GLY A 111 -4.44 -17.39 -0.73
CA GLY A 111 -5.67 -18.04 -0.27
C GLY A 111 -6.72 -18.23 -1.38
N GLY A 112 -6.37 -18.06 -2.67
CA GLY A 112 -7.30 -18.27 -3.79
C GLY A 112 -8.29 -17.12 -4.03
N ARG A 113 -8.13 -15.99 -3.33
CA ARG A 113 -9.06 -14.86 -3.38
C ARG A 113 -9.00 -14.12 -4.71
N MET A 114 -10.16 -13.79 -5.26
CA MET A 114 -10.25 -13.00 -6.49
C MET A 114 -9.65 -11.61 -6.30
N ILE A 115 -8.91 -11.13 -7.31
CA ILE A 115 -8.33 -9.80 -7.32
C ILE A 115 -9.46 -8.76 -7.50
N PRO A 116 -9.67 -7.83 -6.55
CA PRO A 116 -10.71 -6.81 -6.67
C PRO A 116 -10.52 -5.93 -7.90
N GLY A 117 -11.61 -5.68 -8.64
CA GLY A 117 -11.59 -4.85 -9.84
C GLY A 117 -11.02 -5.52 -11.10
N VAL A 118 -10.74 -6.82 -11.05
CA VAL A 118 -10.31 -7.62 -12.22
C VAL A 118 -11.41 -8.60 -12.58
N ALA A 119 -11.96 -8.50 -13.80
CA ALA A 119 -13.10 -9.31 -14.23
C ALA A 119 -12.83 -10.83 -14.18
N ALA A 120 -11.61 -11.25 -14.54
CA ALA A 120 -11.20 -12.66 -14.47
C ALA A 120 -10.84 -13.14 -13.05
N GLY A 121 -10.83 -12.24 -12.06
CA GLY A 121 -10.40 -12.55 -10.69
C GLY A 121 -8.91 -12.88 -10.50
N ALA A 122 -8.15 -12.96 -11.59
CA ALA A 122 -6.73 -13.30 -11.60
C ALA A 122 -5.96 -12.41 -12.59
N LEU A 123 -4.68 -12.21 -12.32
CA LEU A 123 -3.76 -11.47 -13.18
C LEU A 123 -2.48 -12.26 -13.39
N PRO A 124 -1.81 -12.12 -14.55
CA PRO A 124 -0.44 -12.59 -14.72
C PRO A 124 0.40 -12.09 -13.53
N ALA A 125 1.10 -13.00 -12.86
CA ALA A 125 1.77 -12.67 -11.60
C ALA A 125 3.09 -13.39 -11.43
N VAL A 126 3.94 -12.78 -10.62
CA VAL A 126 5.17 -13.36 -10.10
C VAL A 126 5.07 -13.33 -8.57
N ALA A 127 4.93 -14.49 -7.97
CA ALA A 127 5.09 -14.66 -6.53
C ALA A 127 6.59 -14.74 -6.22
N PHE A 128 7.01 -14.12 -5.12
CA PHE A 128 8.39 -14.17 -4.65
C PHE A 128 8.42 -13.99 -3.14
N THR A 129 9.52 -14.38 -2.53
CA THR A 129 9.74 -14.25 -1.09
C THR A 129 10.99 -13.42 -0.87
N VAL A 130 10.88 -12.45 0.04
CA VAL A 130 12.00 -11.65 0.53
C VAL A 130 12.27 -12.13 1.95
N GLU A 131 13.51 -12.02 2.40
CA GLU A 131 13.86 -12.35 3.77
C GLU A 131 12.91 -11.65 4.78
N LYS A 132 12.47 -12.40 5.81
CA LYS A 132 11.49 -11.98 6.83
C LYS A 132 10.06 -11.66 6.36
N VAL A 133 9.80 -11.52 5.06
CA VAL A 133 8.46 -11.27 4.51
C VAL A 133 8.12 -12.32 3.43
N LYS A 134 7.46 -13.39 3.86
CA LYS A 134 7.08 -14.53 3.01
C LYS A 134 5.80 -14.26 2.23
N ASN A 135 5.65 -14.84 1.04
CA ASN A 135 4.42 -14.81 0.24
C ASN A 135 4.02 -13.42 -0.27
N MET A 136 4.99 -12.59 -0.65
CA MET A 136 4.69 -11.42 -1.48
C MET A 136 4.39 -11.84 -2.91
N ALA A 137 3.55 -11.05 -3.58
CA ALA A 137 3.25 -11.30 -4.97
C ALA A 137 3.12 -9.99 -5.74
N PHE A 138 3.67 -10.00 -6.95
CA PHE A 138 3.59 -8.90 -7.89
C PHE A 138 2.72 -9.32 -9.06
N TYR A 139 1.70 -8.52 -9.34
CA TYR A 139 0.70 -8.79 -10.36
C TYR A 139 0.82 -7.76 -11.46
N VAL A 140 0.80 -8.18 -12.71
CA VAL A 140 0.78 -7.26 -13.85
C VAL A 140 -0.28 -7.67 -14.83
N GLY A 141 -1.18 -6.72 -15.10
CA GLY A 141 -2.18 -6.83 -16.13
C GLY A 141 -2.15 -5.63 -17.08
N PRO A 142 -2.92 -5.70 -18.18
CA PRO A 142 -2.94 -4.66 -19.20
C PRO A 142 -3.48 -3.31 -18.70
N LYS A 143 -4.27 -3.29 -17.61
CA LYS A 143 -4.92 -2.08 -17.07
C LYS A 143 -4.52 -1.75 -15.64
N VAL A 144 -3.97 -2.72 -14.92
CA VAL A 144 -3.64 -2.61 -13.50
C VAL A 144 -2.40 -3.43 -13.23
N PHE A 145 -1.50 -2.93 -12.40
CA PHE A 145 -0.49 -3.75 -11.74
C PHE A 145 -0.74 -3.68 -10.24
N GLY A 146 -0.32 -4.70 -9.51
CA GLY A 146 -0.60 -4.78 -8.09
C GLY A 146 0.50 -5.43 -7.29
N ILE A 147 0.54 -5.06 -6.01
CA ILE A 147 1.49 -5.57 -5.04
C ILE A 147 0.67 -6.14 -3.88
N TRP A 148 0.90 -7.41 -3.59
CA TRP A 148 0.43 -8.04 -2.37
C TRP A 148 1.53 -8.02 -1.31
N VAL A 149 1.20 -7.50 -0.14
CA VAL A 149 2.06 -7.51 1.04
C VAL A 149 1.32 -8.21 2.18
N PRO A 150 1.90 -9.28 2.74
CA PRO A 150 1.33 -9.98 3.89
C PRO A 150 1.42 -9.11 5.16
N LEU A 151 0.45 -9.26 6.06
CA LEU A 151 0.43 -8.62 7.37
C LEU A 151 0.50 -9.70 8.44
N GLN A 152 1.66 -9.86 9.07
CA GLN A 152 1.92 -11.00 9.98
C GLN A 152 1.07 -10.95 11.25
N ASN A 153 0.75 -9.74 11.73
CA ASN A 153 0.04 -9.51 12.98
C ASN A 153 -1.43 -9.06 12.80
N PHE A 154 -1.98 -9.19 11.58
CA PHE A 154 -3.36 -8.80 11.30
C PHE A 154 -4.32 -10.01 11.39
N ASN A 155 -4.99 -10.13 12.53
CA ASN A 155 -5.74 -11.34 12.91
C ASN A 155 -7.27 -11.23 12.76
N LEU A 156 -7.77 -10.34 11.90
CA LEU A 156 -9.21 -10.27 11.63
C LEU A 156 -9.61 -11.40 10.68
N TYR A 157 -10.55 -12.25 11.07
CA TYR A 157 -11.03 -13.34 10.22
C TYR A 157 -12.10 -12.87 9.23
N GLY A 158 -12.03 -13.31 7.97
CA GLY A 158 -13.08 -13.07 6.96
C GLY A 158 -13.30 -11.60 6.56
N PHE A 159 -12.47 -10.69 7.07
CA PHE A 159 -12.54 -9.27 6.77
C PHE A 159 -12.02 -9.00 5.35
N ALA A 160 -12.77 -8.22 4.58
CA ALA A 160 -12.31 -7.70 3.30
C ALA A 160 -12.82 -6.27 3.12
N TRP A 161 -11.92 -5.38 2.76
CA TRP A 161 -12.25 -3.98 2.57
C TRP A 161 -11.47 -3.41 1.39
N THR A 162 -12.05 -2.48 0.66
CA THR A 162 -11.41 -1.86 -0.52
C THR A 162 -11.77 -0.39 -0.58
N LYS A 163 -10.78 0.46 -0.80
CA LYS A 163 -10.96 1.91 -1.01
C LYS A 163 -10.13 2.39 -2.19
N SER A 164 -10.58 3.49 -2.77
CA SER A 164 -9.80 4.25 -3.74
C SER A 164 -8.48 4.71 -3.12
N PHE A 165 -7.37 4.52 -3.83
CA PHE A 165 -6.04 4.95 -3.38
C PHE A 165 -5.59 6.16 -4.19
N LYS A 166 -5.16 7.22 -3.49
CA LYS A 166 -4.73 8.49 -4.07
C LYS A 166 -3.22 8.69 -3.84
N ALA A 167 -2.53 9.34 -4.78
CA ALA A 167 -1.19 9.87 -4.57
C ALA A 167 -1.27 11.39 -4.70
N GLY A 168 -1.12 12.11 -3.58
CA GLY A 168 -1.64 13.49 -3.46
C GLY A 168 -3.14 13.51 -3.73
N ASP A 169 -3.61 14.46 -4.53
CA ASP A 169 -5.03 14.59 -4.88
C ASP A 169 -5.48 13.66 -6.03
N LYS A 170 -4.53 12.97 -6.69
CA LYS A 170 -4.84 12.14 -7.85
C LYS A 170 -5.13 10.71 -7.42
N ARG A 171 -6.32 10.20 -7.78
CA ARG A 171 -6.57 8.76 -7.71
C ARG A 171 -5.62 8.01 -8.65
N VAL A 172 -4.83 7.10 -8.10
CA VAL A 172 -3.88 6.28 -8.85
C VAL A 172 -4.24 4.79 -8.83
N GLY A 173 -5.21 4.39 -8.01
CA GLY A 173 -5.58 3.00 -7.88
C GLY A 173 -6.62 2.69 -6.82
N ASN A 174 -6.54 1.48 -6.27
CA ASN A 174 -7.28 0.99 -5.11
C ASN A 174 -6.31 0.35 -4.13
N ILE A 175 -6.68 0.35 -2.87
CA ILE A 175 -6.05 -0.47 -1.85
C ILE A 175 -7.11 -1.35 -1.20
N SER A 176 -6.77 -2.61 -0.99
CA SER A 176 -7.66 -3.60 -0.41
C SER A 176 -6.98 -4.24 0.80
N LEU A 177 -7.69 -4.34 1.92
CA LEU A 177 -7.20 -4.98 3.14
C LEU A 177 -7.98 -6.28 3.34
N PHE A 178 -7.27 -7.37 3.62
CA PHE A 178 -7.84 -8.68 3.81
C PHE A 178 -7.37 -9.28 5.12
N GLY A 179 -8.34 -9.81 5.84
CA GLY A 179 -8.16 -10.64 7.00
C GLY A 179 -7.61 -12.03 6.67
N GLN A 180 -7.48 -12.84 7.71
CA GLN A 180 -7.15 -14.25 7.60
C GLN A 180 -8.25 -15.02 6.86
N ASP A 181 -7.83 -16.03 6.10
CA ASP A 181 -8.72 -17.00 5.45
C ASP A 181 -9.17 -18.11 6.42
N GLU A 182 -9.91 -19.10 5.90
CA GLU A 182 -10.46 -20.23 6.67
C GLU A 182 -9.38 -21.05 7.41
N ASN A 183 -8.13 -21.01 6.94
CA ASN A 183 -7.00 -21.71 7.57
C ASN A 183 -6.27 -20.84 8.62
N GLY A 184 -6.75 -19.62 8.86
CA GLY A 184 -6.05 -18.64 9.71
C GLY A 184 -4.83 -18.02 9.03
N GLU A 185 -4.70 -18.14 7.70
CA GLU A 185 -3.54 -17.69 6.94
C GLU A 185 -3.84 -16.49 6.04
N ASN A 186 -2.81 -16.00 5.35
CA ASN A 186 -2.93 -15.06 4.23
C ASN A 186 -3.55 -13.69 4.58
N ALA A 187 -3.46 -13.21 5.81
CA ALA A 187 -3.74 -11.81 6.10
C ALA A 187 -2.79 -10.87 5.33
N GLY A 188 -3.30 -9.77 4.80
CA GLY A 188 -2.48 -8.85 4.00
C GLY A 188 -3.28 -7.78 3.30
N PHE A 189 -2.56 -6.89 2.62
CA PHE A 189 -3.18 -5.89 1.76
C PHE A 189 -2.70 -6.02 0.31
N PHE A 190 -3.57 -5.59 -0.59
CA PHE A 190 -3.33 -5.52 -2.02
C PHE A 190 -3.43 -4.07 -2.49
N LEU A 191 -2.30 -3.52 -2.94
CA LEU A 191 -2.26 -2.23 -3.62
C LEU A 191 -2.38 -2.45 -5.12
N ALA A 192 -3.42 -1.93 -5.74
CA ALA A 192 -3.69 -2.03 -7.18
C ALA A 192 -3.54 -0.66 -7.83
N LEU A 193 -2.57 -0.47 -8.72
CA LEU A 193 -2.28 0.80 -9.39
C LEU A 193 -2.69 0.71 -10.86
N SER A 194 -3.38 1.75 -11.36
CA SER A 194 -3.85 1.79 -12.74
C SER A 194 -2.70 2.05 -13.72
N VAL A 195 -2.65 1.30 -14.81
CA VAL A 195 -1.68 1.48 -15.89
C VAL A 195 -1.92 2.80 -16.65
N LYS A 196 -3.15 3.33 -16.67
CA LYS A 196 -3.45 4.62 -17.33
C LYS A 196 -2.66 5.76 -16.70
N SER A 197 -2.48 5.78 -15.38
CA SER A 197 -1.71 6.83 -14.70
C SER A 197 -0.22 6.77 -15.08
N ALA A 198 0.32 5.58 -15.24
CA ALA A 198 1.67 5.33 -15.76
C ALA A 198 1.82 5.74 -17.24
N TYR A 199 0.82 5.41 -18.07
CA TYR A 199 0.80 5.74 -19.50
C TYR A 199 0.71 7.24 -19.75
N GLU A 200 -0.15 7.95 -19.03
CA GLU A 200 -0.25 9.41 -19.09
C GLU A 200 1.10 10.09 -18.83
N LYS A 201 1.93 9.53 -17.93
CA LYS A 201 3.26 10.09 -17.68
C LYS A 201 4.24 9.82 -18.83
N ARG A 202 4.28 8.58 -19.36
CA ARG A 202 5.12 8.26 -20.53
C ARG A 202 4.78 9.17 -21.70
N LEU A 203 3.49 9.40 -21.95
CA LEU A 203 3.01 10.34 -22.96
C LEU A 203 3.46 11.78 -22.67
N LYS A 204 3.29 12.28 -21.43
CA LYS A 204 3.76 13.62 -21.04
C LYS A 204 5.27 13.81 -21.17
N LYS A 205 6.06 12.75 -20.99
CA LYS A 205 7.53 12.80 -21.13
C LYS A 205 7.94 12.88 -22.61
N LEU A 206 7.28 12.11 -23.48
CA LEU A 206 7.49 12.17 -24.92
C LEU A 206 7.09 13.54 -25.49
N SER A 207 5.97 14.10 -25.04
CA SER A 207 5.49 15.41 -25.49
C SER A 207 6.29 16.61 -24.96
N ARG A 208 7.28 16.40 -24.08
CA ARG A 208 8.21 17.45 -23.61
C ARG A 208 9.57 17.34 -24.30
N LYS A 209 9.81 16.23 -25.02
CA LYS A 209 11.05 15.96 -25.74
C LYS A 209 10.96 16.36 -27.22
N TYR A 210 9.74 16.60 -27.70
CA TYR A 210 9.38 17.17 -29.00
C TYR A 210 8.48 18.39 -28.75
#